data_AF-A0A352V3N8-F1
#
_entry.id   AF-A0A352V3N8-F1
#
_cell.length_a   1.000
_cell.length_b   1.000
_cell.length_c   1.000
_cell.angle_alpha   90.00
_cell.angle_beta   90.00
_cell.angle_gamma   90.00
#
_symmetry.space_group_name_H-M   'P 1'
#
loop_
_entity.id
_entity.type
_entity.pdbx_description
1 polymer ?
#
loop_
_entity_poly.entity_id
_entity_poly.type
_entity_poly.pdbx_seq_one_letter_code
_entity_poly.pdbx_strand_id
1 'polypeptide(L)'
;MNAANIRDMRAPWWGCNAGRAMAQAITSDAERAELWDAICHMRRVVTVYDAVIGAPHRHATCLRLLAPSSGLGADASTPALDERSPEQRQRDAVSGLMRLEGWLGHCDKRAMGVAKRAVWDDATVSDPAALVAALRCVADGLTGRRVGRRAA
;
A
#
# COMPACT_ATOMS: atom_id res chain seq x y z
N MET A 1 -8.96 22.68 -19.78
CA MET A 1 -8.27 21.79 -18.83
C MET A 1 -8.33 22.45 -17.45
N ASN A 2 -9.02 21.85 -16.47
CA ASN A 2 -9.31 22.49 -15.17
C ASN A 2 -8.22 22.15 -14.12
N ALA A 3 -8.09 22.94 -13.04
CA ALA A 3 -7.08 22.76 -11.99
C ALA A 3 -7.15 21.39 -11.30
N ALA A 4 -8.35 20.82 -11.18
CA ALA A 4 -8.56 19.45 -10.70
C ALA A 4 -7.86 18.41 -11.62
N ASN A 5 -7.96 18.57 -12.94
CA ASN A 5 -7.32 17.67 -13.90
C ASN A 5 -5.79 17.75 -13.82
N ILE A 6 -5.23 18.95 -13.61
CA ILE A 6 -3.78 19.13 -13.44
C ILE A 6 -3.28 18.46 -12.16
N ARG A 7 -4.06 18.54 -11.08
CA ARG A 7 -3.74 17.88 -9.80
C ARG A 7 -3.80 16.36 -9.94
N ASP A 8 -4.84 15.84 -10.59
CA ASP A 8 -4.99 14.40 -10.81
C ASP A 8 -3.87 13.83 -11.71
N MET A 9 -3.46 14.55 -12.77
CA MET A 9 -2.35 14.15 -13.63
C MET A 9 -0.99 14.07 -12.90
N ARG A 10 -0.85 14.78 -11.77
CA ARG A 10 0.37 14.77 -10.94
C ARG A 10 0.27 13.83 -9.73
N ALA A 11 -0.86 13.15 -9.56
CA ALA A 11 -1.07 12.32 -8.40
C ALA A 11 -0.15 11.08 -8.42
N PRO A 12 0.36 10.66 -7.24
CA PRO A 12 1.37 9.60 -7.15
C PRO A 12 0.85 8.23 -7.59
N TRP A 13 -0.47 8.01 -7.56
CA TRP A 13 -1.10 6.75 -7.97
C TRP A 13 -0.89 6.40 -9.45
N TRP A 14 -0.58 7.36 -10.33
CA TRP A 14 -0.23 7.06 -11.72
C TRP A 14 1.13 6.35 -11.87
N GLY A 15 1.93 6.33 -10.80
CA GLY A 15 3.28 5.76 -10.80
C GLY A 15 3.37 4.23 -10.72
N CYS A 16 2.27 3.51 -10.46
CA CYS A 16 2.26 2.04 -10.37
C CYS A 16 0.99 1.40 -10.92
N ASN A 17 1.01 0.08 -11.18
CA ASN A 17 -0.13 -0.65 -11.75
C ASN A 17 -1.34 -0.66 -10.81
N ALA A 18 -1.12 -0.93 -9.51
CA ALA A 18 -2.20 -0.91 -8.52
C ALA A 18 -2.86 0.48 -8.39
N GLY A 19 -2.05 1.54 -8.34
CA GLY A 19 -2.54 2.92 -8.22
C GLY A 19 -3.35 3.35 -9.44
N ARG A 20 -2.87 3.03 -10.66
CA ARG A 20 -3.59 3.30 -11.90
C ARG A 20 -4.94 2.59 -11.96
N ALA A 21 -4.96 1.29 -11.66
CA ALA A 21 -6.18 0.51 -11.68
C ALA A 21 -7.21 1.01 -10.63
N MET A 22 -6.74 1.36 -9.44
CA MET A 22 -7.57 1.96 -8.39
C MET A 22 -8.14 3.32 -8.83
N ALA A 23 -7.30 4.22 -9.35
CA ALA A 23 -7.73 5.54 -9.78
C ALA A 23 -8.72 5.49 -10.96
N GLN A 24 -8.58 4.51 -11.86
CA GLN A 24 -9.54 4.28 -12.95
C GLN A 24 -10.87 3.73 -12.46
N ALA A 25 -10.88 2.90 -11.41
CA ALA A 25 -12.09 2.26 -10.89
C ALA A 25 -12.90 3.15 -9.94
N ILE A 26 -12.27 4.14 -9.30
CA ILE A 26 -12.89 4.99 -8.28
C ILE A 26 -13.04 6.41 -8.80
N THR A 27 -14.21 7.01 -8.62
CA THR A 27 -14.50 8.40 -9.02
C THR A 27 -14.33 9.40 -7.88
N SER A 28 -14.43 8.97 -6.62
CA SER A 28 -14.31 9.81 -5.44
C SER A 28 -12.86 10.07 -5.08
N ASP A 29 -12.45 11.35 -5.04
CA ASP A 29 -11.09 11.76 -4.65
C ASP A 29 -10.74 11.34 -3.22
N ALA A 30 -11.71 11.45 -2.29
CA ALA A 30 -11.52 11.05 -0.90
C ALA A 30 -11.26 9.55 -0.77
N GLU A 31 -12.01 8.74 -1.53
CA GLU A 31 -11.81 7.29 -1.55
C GLU A 31 -10.49 6.91 -2.23
N ARG A 32 -10.10 7.61 -3.32
CA ARG A 32 -8.78 7.38 -3.95
C ARG A 32 -7.63 7.62 -2.96
N ALA A 33 -7.70 8.68 -2.16
CA ALA A 33 -6.69 8.97 -1.15
C ALA A 33 -6.62 7.85 -0.09
N GLU A 34 -7.77 7.40 0.42
CA GLU A 34 -7.84 6.34 1.41
C GLU A 34 -7.31 4.99 0.88
N LEU A 35 -7.68 4.62 -0.36
CA LEU A 35 -7.16 3.39 -0.98
C LEU A 35 -5.69 3.52 -1.38
N TRP A 36 -5.22 4.72 -1.67
CA TRP A 36 -3.79 4.97 -1.88
C TRP A 36 -2.98 4.77 -0.59
N ASP A 37 -3.48 5.26 0.55
CA ASP A 37 -2.85 5.01 1.85
C ASP A 37 -2.78 3.51 2.17
N ALA A 38 -3.82 2.74 1.80
CA ALA A 38 -3.80 1.29 1.90
C ALA A 38 -2.69 0.65 1.04
N ILE A 39 -2.51 1.06 -0.22
CA ILE A 39 -1.42 0.60 -1.10
C ILE A 39 -0.05 0.92 -0.47
N CYS A 40 0.15 2.15 0.00
CA CYS A 40 1.39 2.57 0.63
C CYS A 40 1.66 1.81 1.94
N HIS A 41 0.63 1.54 2.74
CA HIS A 41 0.76 0.74 3.96
C HIS A 41 1.18 -0.69 3.65
N MET A 42 0.50 -1.35 2.72
CA MET A 42 0.83 -2.71 2.29
C MET A 42 2.29 -2.81 1.86
N ARG A 43 2.76 -1.86 1.03
CA ARG A 43 4.15 -1.85 0.55
C ARG A 43 5.16 -1.64 1.67
N ARG A 44 4.88 -0.75 2.62
CA ARG A 44 5.74 -0.53 3.80
C ARG A 44 5.87 -1.80 4.63
N VAL A 45 4.75 -2.45 4.97
CA VAL A 45 4.74 -3.68 5.77
C VAL A 45 5.56 -4.78 5.09
N VAL A 46 5.33 -5.01 3.80
CA VAL A 46 6.05 -6.06 3.06
C VAL A 46 7.52 -5.73 2.89
N THR A 47 7.87 -4.47 2.64
CA THR A 47 9.28 -4.06 2.53
C THR A 47 10.04 -4.27 3.84
N VAL A 48 9.43 -3.93 4.98
CA VAL A 48 10.02 -4.15 6.31
C VAL A 48 10.18 -5.65 6.59
N TYR A 49 9.18 -6.45 6.23
CA TYR A 49 9.23 -7.91 6.39
C TYR A 49 10.31 -8.55 5.52
N ASP A 50 10.35 -8.23 4.22
CA ASP A 50 11.33 -8.77 3.28
C ASP A 50 12.77 -8.45 3.74
N ALA A 51 13.01 -7.22 4.22
CA ALA A 51 14.32 -6.82 4.71
C ALA A 51 14.78 -7.63 5.94
N VAL A 52 13.86 -7.92 6.87
CA VAL A 52 14.16 -8.72 8.06
C VAL A 52 14.51 -10.17 7.73
N ILE A 53 13.86 -10.75 6.71
CA ILE A 53 14.12 -12.14 6.30
C ILE A 53 15.25 -12.28 5.27
N GLY A 54 15.90 -11.16 4.90
CA GLY A 54 16.96 -11.13 3.89
C GLY A 54 16.46 -11.42 2.47
N ALA A 55 15.17 -11.21 2.20
CA ALA A 55 14.63 -11.35 0.85
C ALA A 55 15.11 -10.19 -0.06
N PRO A 56 15.25 -10.41 -1.37
CA PRO A 56 15.62 -9.36 -2.30
C PRO A 56 14.57 -8.23 -2.29
N HIS A 57 15.05 -7.00 -2.51
CA HIS A 57 14.16 -5.85 -2.66
C HIS A 57 13.16 -6.07 -3.80
N ARG A 58 11.88 -5.84 -3.51
CA ARG A 58 10.83 -5.83 -4.54
C ARG A 58 11.00 -4.67 -5.52
N HIS A 59 10.23 -4.73 -6.61
CA HIS A 59 10.32 -3.81 -7.75
C HIS A 59 10.57 -2.35 -7.35
N ALA A 60 11.56 -1.71 -7.98
CA ALA A 60 12.01 -0.34 -7.63
C ALA A 60 10.86 0.70 -7.64
N THR A 61 9.85 0.49 -8.49
CA THR A 61 8.62 1.30 -8.50
C THR A 61 7.89 1.29 -7.15
N CYS A 62 7.77 0.13 -6.50
CA CYS A 62 7.11 -0.01 -5.20
C CYS A 62 7.84 0.79 -4.11
N LEU A 63 9.18 0.82 -4.16
CA LEU A 63 10.02 1.51 -3.18
C LEU A 63 10.09 3.02 -3.42
N ARG A 64 10.19 3.46 -4.69
CA ARG A 64 10.24 4.88 -5.06
C ARG A 64 8.97 5.62 -4.65
N LEU A 65 7.82 4.96 -4.66
CA LEU A 65 6.52 5.54 -4.26
C LEU A 65 6.37 5.70 -2.74
N LEU A 66 7.28 5.12 -1.96
CA LEU A 66 7.35 5.30 -0.51
C LEU A 66 8.38 6.35 -0.10
N ALA A 67 9.27 6.76 -1.02
CA ALA A 67 10.24 7.82 -0.76
C ALA A 67 9.51 9.19 -0.78
N PRO A 68 9.70 10.04 0.25
CA PRO A 68 9.19 11.40 0.20
C PRO A 68 9.74 12.12 -1.03
N SER A 69 8.87 12.77 -1.81
CA SER A 69 9.25 13.49 -3.04
C SER A 69 10.10 14.74 -2.78
N SER A 70 10.26 15.14 -1.51
CA SER A 70 11.16 16.20 -1.05
C SER A 70 12.22 15.61 -0.13
N GLY A 71 13.46 15.45 -0.61
CA GLY A 71 14.56 15.05 0.28
C GLY A 71 15.68 14.26 -0.39
N LEU A 72 16.26 14.78 -1.47
CA LEU A 72 17.62 14.40 -1.92
C LEU A 72 18.65 15.44 -1.44
N GLY A 73 18.41 16.01 -0.27
CA GLY A 73 19.40 16.77 0.51
C GLY A 73 19.45 16.13 1.90
N ALA A 74 20.64 15.81 2.38
CA ALA A 74 20.83 15.39 3.76
C ALA A 74 20.51 16.58 4.68
N ASP A 75 19.24 16.75 5.04
CA ASP A 75 18.80 17.64 6.11
C ASP A 75 18.49 16.83 7.38
N ALA A 76 18.14 17.54 8.46
CA ALA A 76 17.86 16.99 9.79
C ALA A 76 16.69 15.97 9.84
N SER A 77 16.10 15.60 8.69
CA SER A 77 15.06 14.58 8.54
C SER A 77 15.60 13.17 8.32
N THR A 78 16.90 12.93 8.56
CA THR A 78 17.45 11.57 8.60
C THR A 78 16.61 10.77 9.61
N PRO A 79 15.95 9.67 9.20
CA PRO A 79 15.13 8.91 10.13
C PRO A 79 16.00 8.51 11.31
N ALA A 80 15.50 8.75 12.53
CA ALA A 80 16.20 8.42 13.75
C ALA A 80 16.74 6.99 13.68
N LEU A 81 17.96 6.79 14.21
CA LEU A 81 18.55 5.46 14.26
C LEU A 81 17.54 4.50 14.91
N ASP A 82 17.25 3.40 14.22
CA ASP A 82 16.36 2.38 14.76
C ASP A 82 17.08 1.61 15.87
N GLU A 83 16.88 2.06 17.12
CA GLU A 83 17.51 1.51 18.33
C GLU A 83 16.92 0.14 18.75
N ARG A 84 15.89 -0.36 18.05
CA ARG A 84 15.31 -1.67 18.36
C ARG A 84 16.33 -2.78 18.13
N SER A 85 16.29 -3.81 18.98
CA SER A 85 17.09 -5.02 18.77
C SER A 85 16.69 -5.73 17.47
N PRO A 86 17.58 -6.52 16.84
CA PRO A 86 17.23 -7.32 15.67
C PRO A 86 15.98 -8.20 15.91
N GLU A 87 15.86 -8.79 17.09
CA GLU A 87 14.73 -9.65 17.48
C GLU A 87 13.44 -8.84 17.64
N GLN A 88 13.50 -7.61 18.13
CA GLN A 88 12.35 -6.71 18.18
C GLN A 88 11.90 -6.31 16.77
N ARG A 89 12.84 -5.92 15.90
CA ARG A 89 12.53 -5.62 14.49
C ARG A 89 11.87 -6.80 13.79
N GLN A 90 12.38 -8.02 14.02
CA GLN A 90 11.80 -9.22 13.45
C GLN A 90 10.38 -9.49 13.96
N ARG A 91 10.16 -9.41 15.28
CA ARG A 91 8.82 -9.59 15.86
C ARG A 91 7.83 -8.55 15.35
N ASP A 92 8.24 -7.29 15.24
CA ASP A 92 7.40 -6.20 14.74
C ASP A 92 7.05 -6.40 13.27
N ALA A 93 8.02 -6.79 12.45
CA ALA A 93 7.82 -7.04 11.02
C ALA A 93 6.85 -8.21 10.78
N VAL A 94 7.04 -9.32 11.48
CA VAL A 94 6.13 -10.48 11.44
C VAL A 94 4.73 -10.08 11.91
N SER A 95 4.63 -9.37 13.03
CA SER A 95 3.34 -8.92 13.57
C SER A 95 2.61 -7.98 12.60
N GLY A 96 3.34 -7.09 11.94
CA GLY A 96 2.83 -6.19 10.91
C GLY A 96 2.28 -6.95 9.71
N LEU A 97 3.04 -7.94 9.19
CA LEU A 97 2.57 -8.78 8.09
C LEU A 97 1.34 -9.60 8.49
N MET A 98 1.34 -10.23 9.67
CA MET A 98 0.19 -11.01 10.16
C MET A 98 -1.07 -10.15 10.30
N ARG A 99 -0.94 -8.90 10.76
CA ARG A 99 -2.07 -7.97 10.84
C ARG A 99 -2.62 -7.63 9.47
N LEU A 100 -1.73 -7.32 8.51
CA LEU A 100 -2.12 -7.05 7.13
C LEU A 100 -2.83 -8.25 6.49
N GLU A 101 -2.27 -9.45 6.67
CA GLU A 101 -2.87 -10.71 6.22
C GLU A 101 -4.25 -10.94 6.87
N GLY A 102 -4.40 -10.63 8.16
CA GLY A 102 -5.69 -10.69 8.84
C GLY A 102 -6.75 -9.79 8.20
N TRP A 103 -6.39 -8.55 7.84
CA TRP A 103 -7.30 -7.64 7.13
C TRP A 103 -7.68 -8.15 5.74
N LEU A 104 -6.70 -8.66 4.98
CA LEU A 104 -6.95 -9.28 3.68
C LEU A 104 -7.77 -10.56 3.81
N GLY A 105 -7.71 -11.27 4.93
CA GLY A 105 -8.52 -12.46 5.19
C GLY A 105 -10.04 -12.22 5.21
N HIS A 106 -10.48 -10.96 5.31
CA HIS A 106 -11.89 -10.59 5.23
C HIS A 106 -12.41 -10.40 3.79
N CYS A 107 -11.53 -10.36 2.78
CA CYS A 107 -11.93 -10.41 1.39
C CYS A 107 -11.89 -11.84 0.86
N ASP A 108 -12.53 -12.09 -0.28
CA ASP A 108 -12.44 -13.40 -0.92
C ASP A 108 -11.00 -13.69 -1.42
N LYS A 109 -10.69 -14.97 -1.62
CA LYS A 109 -9.33 -15.42 -1.99
C LYS A 109 -8.82 -14.78 -3.29
N ARG A 110 -9.72 -14.47 -4.24
CA ARG A 110 -9.35 -13.85 -5.52
C ARG A 110 -8.97 -12.40 -5.29
N ALA A 111 -9.77 -11.63 -4.55
CA ALA A 111 -9.45 -10.25 -4.18
C ALA A 111 -8.10 -10.14 -3.47
N MET A 112 -7.85 -11.02 -2.49
CA MET A 112 -6.57 -11.10 -1.80
C MET A 112 -5.41 -11.37 -2.79
N GLY A 113 -5.55 -12.38 -3.65
CA GLY A 113 -4.52 -12.75 -4.62
C GLY A 113 -4.20 -11.64 -5.62
N VAL A 114 -5.23 -10.94 -6.11
CA VAL A 114 -5.08 -9.78 -7.00
C VAL A 114 -4.32 -8.66 -6.28
N ALA A 115 -4.71 -8.32 -5.05
CA ALA A 115 -4.07 -7.26 -4.28
C ALA A 115 -2.60 -7.55 -3.99
N LYS A 116 -2.26 -8.77 -3.57
CA LYS A 116 -0.87 -9.16 -3.30
C LYS A 116 0.01 -9.00 -4.54
N ARG A 117 -0.40 -9.58 -5.66
CA ARG A 117 0.33 -9.46 -6.94
C ARG A 117 0.47 -8.00 -7.40
N ALA A 118 -0.62 -7.24 -7.35
CA ALA A 118 -0.63 -5.87 -7.86
C ALA A 118 0.16 -4.92 -6.97
N VAL A 119 0.06 -5.07 -5.65
CA VAL A 119 0.63 -4.11 -4.69
C VAL A 119 2.06 -4.46 -4.33
N TRP A 120 2.36 -5.75 -4.11
CA TRP A 120 3.69 -6.21 -3.69
C TRP A 120 4.63 -6.32 -4.88
N ASP A 121 4.15 -6.87 -6.00
CA ASP A 121 5.00 -7.19 -7.16
C ASP A 121 4.78 -6.23 -8.34
N ASP A 122 3.93 -5.22 -8.18
CA ASP A 122 3.52 -4.27 -9.23
C ASP A 122 2.99 -4.95 -10.50
N ALA A 123 2.37 -6.13 -10.38
CA ALA A 123 1.82 -6.85 -11.52
C ALA A 123 0.64 -6.10 -12.15
N THR A 124 0.42 -6.32 -13.45
CA THR A 124 -0.75 -5.79 -14.16
C THR A 124 -2.06 -6.28 -13.51
N VAL A 125 -3.01 -5.35 -13.37
CA VAL A 125 -4.31 -5.60 -12.73
C VAL A 125 -5.34 -5.96 -13.79
N SER A 126 -5.73 -7.23 -13.85
CA SER A 126 -6.81 -7.71 -14.74
C SER A 126 -8.21 -7.58 -14.15
N ASP A 127 -8.31 -7.36 -12.83
CA ASP A 127 -9.57 -7.23 -12.10
C ASP A 127 -9.52 -6.07 -11.10
N PRO A 128 -9.84 -4.85 -11.56
CA PRO A 128 -9.81 -3.66 -10.71
C PRO A 128 -10.84 -3.71 -9.58
N ALA A 129 -11.99 -4.38 -9.76
CA ALA A 129 -13.01 -4.48 -8.74
C ALA A 129 -12.55 -5.32 -7.54
N ALA A 130 -11.91 -6.47 -7.81
CA ALA A 130 -11.33 -7.31 -6.78
C ALA A 130 -10.17 -6.60 -6.06
N LEU A 131 -9.35 -5.83 -6.77
CA LEU A 131 -8.32 -4.98 -6.16
C LEU A 131 -8.95 -3.97 -5.19
N VAL A 132 -9.97 -3.22 -5.63
CA VAL A 132 -10.65 -2.22 -4.80
C VAL A 132 -11.28 -2.85 -3.56
N ALA A 133 -11.91 -4.01 -3.68
CA ALA A 133 -12.49 -4.73 -2.54
C ALA A 133 -11.44 -5.06 -1.47
N ALA A 134 -10.29 -5.60 -1.87
CA ALA A 134 -9.20 -5.89 -0.95
C ALA A 134 -8.59 -4.62 -0.33
N LEU A 135 -8.42 -3.54 -1.12
CA LEU A 135 -7.91 -2.27 -0.60
C LEU A 135 -8.86 -1.64 0.42
N ARG A 136 -10.18 -1.77 0.23
CA ARG A 136 -11.17 -1.33 1.22
C ARG A 136 -11.05 -2.10 2.54
N CYS A 137 -10.80 -3.41 2.51
CA CYS A 137 -10.54 -4.18 3.73
C CYS A 137 -9.30 -3.68 4.48
N VAL A 138 -8.23 -3.35 3.76
CA VAL A 138 -7.02 -2.77 4.37
C VAL A 138 -7.30 -1.37 4.92
N ALA A 139 -8.00 -0.51 4.18
CA ALA A 139 -8.38 0.83 4.63
C ALA A 139 -9.27 0.82 5.89
N ASP A 140 -10.23 -0.10 5.95
CA ASP A 140 -11.04 -0.31 7.15
C ASP A 140 -10.16 -0.72 8.35
N GLY A 141 -9.20 -1.64 8.12
CA GLY A 141 -8.24 -2.07 9.14
C GLY A 141 -7.36 -0.93 9.65
N LEU A 142 -6.91 -0.04 8.77
CA LEU A 142 -6.10 1.13 9.12
C LEU A 142 -6.84 2.16 9.96
N THR A 143 -8.12 2.36 9.66
CA THR A 143 -8.97 3.35 10.34
C THR A 143 -9.67 2.80 11.58
N GLY A 144 -9.43 1.52 11.92
CA GLY A 144 -10.08 0.85 13.04
C GLY A 144 -11.56 0.55 12.80
N ARG A 145 -12.05 0.67 11.57
CA ARG A 145 -13.39 0.22 11.19
C ARG A 145 -13.43 -1.31 11.16
N ARG A 146 -14.61 -1.90 11.41
CA ARG A 146 -14.77 -3.35 11.32
C ARG A 146 -14.52 -3.81 9.89
N VAL A 147 -13.39 -4.48 9.68
CA VAL A 147 -13.04 -5.08 8.39
C VAL A 147 -14.14 -6.08 7.99
N GLY A 148 -14.74 -5.87 6.82
CA GLY A 148 -15.82 -6.73 6.31
C GLY A 148 -17.25 -6.16 6.41
N ARG A 149 -17.44 -4.84 6.64
CA ARG A 149 -18.75 -4.20 6.45
C ARG A 149 -18.69 -3.02 5.47
N ARG A 150 -18.84 -3.33 4.19
CA ARG A 150 -19.44 -2.49 3.12
C ARG A 150 -19.59 -3.40 1.88
N ALA A 151 -20.77 -3.75 1.37
CA ALA A 151 -22.15 -3.37 1.69
C ALA A 151 -23.13 -4.46 1.21
N ALA A 152 -24.34 -4.41 1.78
CA ALA A 152 -25.58 -4.75 1.09
C ALA A 152 -25.90 -3.70 0.02
#